data_AF-A0A355VAM7-F1
#
_entry.id   AF-A0A355VAM7-F1
#
_cell.length_a   1.000
_cell.length_b   1.000
_cell.length_c   1.000
_cell.angle_alpha   90.00
_cell.angle_beta   90.00
_cell.angle_gamma   90.00
#
_symmetry.space_group_name_H-M   'P 1'
#
loop_
_entity.id
_entity.type
_entity.pdbx_description
1 polymer ?
#
loop_
_entity_poly.entity_id
_entity_poly.type
_entity_poly.pdbx_seq_one_letter_code
_entity_poly.pdbx_strand_id
1 'polypeptide(L)'
;QHAGELGLLRVPLFVFQEGPDITAQRCFVEMARLSGGAYSPFDHGSAEQLRDLLKAVAVYASGGIKALEDFSRRAHPSVKLLGQQLSG
;
A
#
# COMPACT_ATOMS: atom_id res chain seq x y z
N GLN A 1 -20.56 1.08 23.44
CA GLN A 1 -19.15 0.68 23.24
C GLN A 1 -19.00 -0.04 21.91
N HIS A 2 -19.11 0.64 20.77
CA HIS A 2 -19.11 0.00 19.44
C HIS A 2 -17.85 0.35 18.62
N ALA A 3 -16.69 0.41 19.28
CA ALA A 3 -15.40 0.56 18.60
C ALA A 3 -14.69 -0.81 18.39
N GLY A 4 -15.32 -1.91 18.83
CA GLY A 4 -14.71 -3.25 18.88
C GLY A 4 -15.22 -4.27 17.86
N GLU A 5 -16.35 -4.03 17.17
CA GLU A 5 -16.91 -4.99 16.20
C GLU A 5 -16.49 -4.71 14.75
N LEU A 6 -15.74 -3.62 14.53
CA LEU A 6 -15.20 -3.26 13.21
C LEU A 6 -13.68 -3.09 13.28
N GLY A 7 -12.98 -4.17 13.60
CA GLY A 7 -11.80 -4.48 12.78
C GLY A 7 -12.32 -4.81 11.37
N LEU A 8 -12.65 -3.79 10.56
CA LEU A 8 -13.31 -3.92 9.25
C LEU A 8 -12.64 -5.00 8.39
N LEU A 9 -13.20 -6.22 8.40
CA LEU A 9 -12.84 -7.40 7.61
C LEU A 9 -11.36 -7.88 7.63
N ARG A 10 -10.42 -7.22 8.31
CA ARG A 10 -8.96 -7.48 8.22
C ARG A 10 -8.48 -7.55 6.75
N VAL A 11 -9.01 -6.70 5.87
CA VAL A 11 -8.59 -6.64 4.46
C VAL A 11 -7.73 -5.39 4.26
N PRO A 12 -6.42 -5.54 3.98
CA PRO A 12 -5.54 -4.42 3.72
C PRO A 12 -5.96 -3.62 2.48
N LEU A 13 -6.02 -2.30 2.60
CA LEU A 13 -6.25 -1.38 1.47
C LEU A 13 -4.92 -0.86 0.92
N PHE A 14 -4.69 -1.09 -0.38
CA PHE A 14 -3.56 -0.54 -1.12
C PHE A 14 -4.03 0.62 -1.98
N VAL A 15 -3.53 1.83 -1.72
CA VAL A 15 -3.95 3.05 -2.44
C VAL A 15 -2.77 3.66 -3.16
N PHE A 16 -2.93 3.86 -4.47
CA PHE A 16 -1.96 4.51 -5.34
C PHE A 16 -2.58 5.77 -5.92
N GLN A 17 -2.12 6.93 -5.44
CA GLN A 17 -2.68 8.23 -5.83
C GLN A 17 -1.78 8.95 -6.84
N GLU A 18 -2.40 9.43 -7.92
CA GLU A 18 -1.80 10.37 -8.87
C GLU A 18 -2.13 11.82 -8.47
N GLY A 19 -1.15 12.70 -8.58
CA GLY A 19 -1.33 14.14 -8.40
C GLY A 19 -1.45 14.62 -6.94
N PRO A 20 -1.46 15.96 -6.72
CA PRO A 20 -1.21 16.56 -5.40
C PRO A 20 -2.47 16.97 -4.62
N ASP A 21 -3.61 16.29 -4.76
CA ASP A 21 -4.79 16.61 -3.94
C ASP A 21 -4.56 16.22 -2.47
N ILE A 22 -4.34 17.24 -1.64
CA ILE A 22 -4.04 17.12 -0.21
C ILE A 22 -5.24 16.56 0.57
N THR A 23 -6.47 16.86 0.15
CA THR A 23 -7.69 16.37 0.82
C THR A 23 -7.83 14.87 0.58
N ALA A 24 -7.69 14.46 -0.68
CA ALA A 24 -7.71 13.05 -1.06
C ALA A 24 -6.57 12.28 -0.37
N GLN A 25 -5.35 12.83 -0.36
CA GLN A 25 -4.20 12.22 0.27
C GLN A 25 -4.44 11.93 1.75
N ARG A 26 -4.94 12.91 2.51
CA ARG A 26 -5.21 12.72 3.95
C ARG A 26 -6.23 11.62 4.19
N CYS A 27 -7.29 11.58 3.39
CA CYS A 27 -8.31 10.55 3.49
C CYS A 27 -7.73 9.16 3.17
N PHE A 28 -7.01 9.02 2.07
CA PHE A 28 -6.42 7.75 1.64
C PHE A 28 -5.35 7.21 2.58
N VAL A 29 -4.48 8.07 3.11
CA VAL A 29 -3.48 7.67 4.11
C VAL A 29 -4.16 7.09 5.35
N GLU A 30 -5.22 7.74 5.84
CA GLU A 30 -5.93 7.26 7.03
C GLU A 30 -6.70 5.96 6.76
N MET A 31 -7.33 5.83 5.59
CA MET A 31 -7.98 4.58 5.17
C MET A 31 -6.98 3.42 5.09
N ALA A 32 -5.82 3.64 4.46
CA ALA A 32 -4.77 2.63 4.37
C ALA A 32 -4.31 2.21 5.78
N ARG A 33 -4.01 3.18 6.65
CA ARG A 33 -3.60 2.92 8.05
C ARG A 33 -4.62 2.12 8.84
N LEU A 34 -5.90 2.52 8.81
CA LEU A 34 -6.97 1.84 9.55
C LEU A 34 -7.20 0.40 9.07
N SER A 35 -6.92 0.11 7.80
CA SER A 35 -7.02 -1.24 7.22
C SER A 35 -5.80 -2.13 7.45
N GLY A 36 -4.68 -1.60 7.96
CA GLY A 36 -3.37 -2.28 7.95
C GLY A 36 -2.75 -2.42 6.56
N GLY A 37 -3.18 -1.56 5.62
CA GLY A 37 -2.71 -1.48 4.25
C GLY A 37 -1.65 -0.41 4.04
N ALA A 38 -1.49 0.06 2.80
CA ALA A 38 -0.42 0.98 2.45
C ALA A 38 -0.84 2.01 1.40
N TYR A 39 -0.25 3.19 1.50
CA TYR A 39 -0.44 4.30 0.57
C TYR A 39 0.89 4.61 -0.15
N SER A 40 0.83 4.88 -1.45
CA SER A 40 1.95 5.46 -2.19
C SER A 40 1.45 6.49 -3.20
N PRO A 41 2.02 7.70 -3.23
CA PRO A 41 1.87 8.54 -4.41
C PRO A 41 2.65 7.92 -5.57
N PHE A 42 2.23 8.19 -6.80
CA PHE A 42 3.01 7.87 -8.00
C PHE A 42 2.97 9.04 -9.00
N ASP A 43 3.98 9.09 -9.86
CA ASP A 43 4.11 10.11 -10.91
C ASP A 43 3.64 9.54 -12.26
N HIS A 44 2.81 10.32 -12.96
CA HIS A 44 2.38 10.08 -14.35
C HIS A 44 3.56 9.76 -15.28
N GLY A 45 4.75 10.30 -14.99
CA GLY A 45 5.99 10.02 -15.74
C GLY A 45 6.49 8.58 -15.67
N SER A 46 5.91 7.70 -14.84
CA SER A 46 6.45 6.35 -14.62
C SER A 46 5.37 5.26 -14.54
N ALA A 47 4.84 4.85 -15.69
CA ALA A 47 4.03 3.63 -15.81
C ALA A 47 4.73 2.40 -15.20
N GLU A 48 6.07 2.41 -15.19
CA GLU A 48 6.91 1.40 -14.53
C GLU A 48 6.72 1.36 -13.01
N GLN A 49 6.60 2.52 -12.35
CA GLN A 49 6.38 2.61 -10.91
C GLN A 49 5.02 2.01 -10.55
N LEU A 50 3.94 2.40 -11.24
CA LEU A 50 2.61 1.84 -11.00
C LEU A 50 2.58 0.33 -11.24
N ARG A 51 3.22 -0.15 -12.32
CA ARG A 51 3.36 -1.57 -12.61
C ARG A 51 4.05 -2.32 -11.47
N ASP A 52 5.13 -1.78 -10.92
CA ASP A 52 5.86 -2.43 -9.84
C ASP A 52 5.12 -2.38 -8.50
N LEU A 53 4.37 -1.31 -8.24
CA LEU A 53 3.45 -1.22 -7.10
C LEU A 53 2.33 -2.28 -7.20
N LEU A 54 1.73 -2.46 -8.39
CA LEU A 54 0.71 -3.50 -8.60
C LEU A 54 1.28 -4.91 -8.47
N LYS A 55 2.49 -5.18 -8.98
CA LYS A 55 3.19 -6.44 -8.76
C LYS A 55 3.42 -6.70 -7.27
N ALA A 56 3.80 -5.68 -6.51
CA ALA A 56 4.00 -5.79 -5.07
C ALA A 56 2.72 -6.26 -4.34
N VAL A 57 1.56 -5.71 -4.73
CA VAL A 57 0.26 -6.14 -4.20
C VAL A 57 -0.03 -7.61 -4.54
N ALA A 58 0.21 -8.03 -5.77
CA ALA A 58 0.03 -9.43 -6.17
C ALA A 58 0.95 -10.39 -5.41
N VAL A 59 2.22 -10.02 -5.23
CA VAL A 59 3.19 -10.79 -4.43
C VAL A 59 2.72 -10.90 -2.98
N TYR A 60 2.31 -9.79 -2.37
CA TYR A 60 1.77 -9.80 -1.01
C TYR A 60 0.52 -10.67 -0.88
N ALA A 61 -0.44 -10.55 -1.80
CA ALA A 61 -1.66 -11.34 -1.77
C ALA A 61 -1.40 -12.85 -1.92
N SER A 62 -0.35 -13.23 -2.66
CA SER A 62 0.02 -14.64 -2.89
C SER A 62 0.94 -15.25 -1.82
N GLY A 63 1.76 -14.45 -1.14
CA GLY A 63 2.83 -14.95 -0.27
C GLY A 63 3.07 -14.17 1.03
N GLY A 64 2.23 -13.17 1.32
CA GLY A 64 2.32 -12.34 2.51
C GLY A 64 3.56 -11.43 2.55
N ILE A 65 3.86 -10.93 3.75
CA ILE A 65 4.90 -9.91 3.97
C ILE A 65 6.31 -10.41 3.59
N LYS A 66 6.63 -11.68 3.86
CA LYS A 66 7.95 -12.26 3.54
C LYS A 66 8.21 -12.28 2.04
N ALA A 67 7.21 -12.68 1.24
CA ALA A 67 7.33 -12.67 -0.20
C ALA A 67 7.49 -11.25 -0.75
N LEU A 68 6.78 -10.28 -0.16
CA LEU A 68 6.92 -8.87 -0.51
C LEU A 68 8.31 -8.33 -0.17
N GLU A 69 8.87 -8.66 1.00
CA GLU A 69 10.23 -8.27 1.41
C GLU A 69 11.28 -8.78 0.41
N ASP A 70 11.21 -10.06 0.02
CA ASP A 70 12.12 -10.63 -0.97
C ASP A 70 11.96 -9.98 -2.35
N PHE A 71 10.73 -9.72 -2.79
CA PHE A 71 10.46 -9.00 -4.04
C PHE A 71 11.01 -7.57 -4.01
N SER A 72 10.88 -6.87 -2.88
CA SER A 72 11.31 -5.48 -2.72
C SER A 72 12.82 -5.28 -2.92
N ARG A 73 13.64 -6.32 -2.71
CA ARG A 73 15.10 -6.27 -2.89
C ARG A 73 15.52 -6.00 -4.34
N ARG A 74 14.65 -6.30 -5.30
CA ARG A 74 14.92 -6.19 -6.75
C ARG A 74 13.92 -5.30 -7.49
N ALA A 75 13.03 -4.63 -6.75
CA ALA A 75 11.97 -3.79 -7.31
C ALA A 75 12.30 -2.30 -7.15
N HIS A 76 11.48 -1.44 -7.76
CA HIS A 76 11.57 0.00 -7.60
C HIS A 76 11.51 0.41 -6.10
N PRO A 77 12.25 1.45 -5.64
CA PRO A 77 12.29 1.85 -4.23
C PRO A 77 10.93 2.10 -3.57
N SER A 78 9.92 2.52 -4.34
CA SER A 78 8.54 2.71 -3.85
C SER A 78 7.91 1.41 -3.31
N VAL A 79 8.31 0.24 -3.81
CA VAL A 79 7.86 -1.06 -3.32
C VAL A 79 8.38 -1.35 -1.92
N LYS A 80 9.62 -0.93 -1.61
CA LYS A 80 10.19 -1.07 -0.27
C LYS A 80 9.43 -0.23 0.76
N LEU A 81 9.06 1.00 0.39
CA LEU A 81 8.23 1.87 1.23
C LEU A 81 6.83 1.29 1.45
N LEU A 82 6.27 0.60 0.45
CA LEU A 82 4.99 -0.11 0.59
C LEU A 82 5.08 -1.21 1.66
N GLY A 83 6.12 -2.04 1.61
CA GLY A 83 6.30 -3.13 2.57
C GLY A 83 6.50 -2.66 4.01
N GLN A 84 7.19 -1.54 4.22
CA GLN A 84 7.40 -0.96 5.56
C GLN A 84 6.10 -0.50 6.22
N GLN A 85 5.10 -0.08 5.45
CA GLN A 85 3.80 0.36 5.96
C GLN A 85 2.91 -0.80 6.44
N LEU A 86 3.15 -2.01 5.93
CA LEU A 86 2.37 -3.21 6.28
C LEU A 86 2.84 -3.90 7.57
N SER A 87 3.98 -3.49 8.12
CA SER A 87 4.58 -4.06 9.33
C SER A 87 4.29 -3.23 10.59
N GLY A 88 3.41 -2.23 10.49
CA GLY A 88 3.00 -1.31 11.56
C GLY A 88 1.77 -1.76 12.34
#